data_AF-A0A8C3X0L5-F1
#
_entry.id   AF-A0A8C3X0L5-F1
#
_cell.length_a   1.000
_cell.length_b   1.000
_cell.length_c   1.000
_cell.angle_alpha   90.00
_cell.angle_beta   90.00
_cell.angle_gamma   90.00
#
_symmetry.space_group_name_H-M   'P 1'
#
loop_
_entity.id
_entity.type
_entity.pdbx_description
1 polymer ?
#
loop_
_entity_poly.entity_id
_entity_poly.type
_entity_poly.pdbx_seq_one_letter_code
_entity_poly.pdbx_strand_id
1 'polypeptide(L)'
;MRSRIPVVLLACGSFNPITNMHLRLFEVARDHLHQTAVPELKLLCGADVLKTFQTPNLWKDAHIQEIVGKFGLVCVGRAGHNPKGYILGSPILQRHRDNIHLAREPVQNEISATYIRRALSQGQSVKYLLPDAVIAYIKEHNLYTRNTARKGMKS
;
A
#
# COMPACT_ATOMS: atom_id res chain seq x y z
N MET A 1 -7.41 21.74 -26.28
CA MET A 1 -7.23 20.37 -25.74
C MET A 1 -6.94 20.48 -24.24
N ARG A 2 -7.35 19.52 -23.39
CA ARG A 2 -6.88 19.46 -21.99
C ARG A 2 -5.53 18.74 -21.95
N SER A 3 -4.48 19.39 -21.49
CA SER A 3 -3.19 18.74 -21.19
C SER A 3 -3.35 17.78 -20.02
N ARG A 4 -2.66 16.63 -20.06
CA ARG A 4 -2.61 15.68 -18.94
C ARG A 4 -1.53 16.10 -17.93
N ILE A 5 -1.82 15.93 -16.65
CA ILE A 5 -0.83 16.01 -15.57
C ILE A 5 0.19 14.85 -15.67
N PRO A 6 1.43 15.06 -15.19
CA PRO A 6 2.29 13.98 -14.72
C PRO A 6 2.06 13.75 -13.21
N VAL A 7 1.33 12.71 -12.81
CA VAL A 7 1.22 12.33 -11.37
C VAL A 7 2.47 11.53 -10.98
N VAL A 8 3.03 11.81 -9.80
CA VAL A 8 4.02 10.93 -9.16
C VAL A 8 3.35 10.18 -8.00
N LEU A 9 3.35 8.85 -8.06
CA LEU A 9 2.81 7.99 -7.01
C LEU A 9 3.95 7.43 -6.16
N LEU A 10 3.90 7.68 -4.85
CA LEU A 10 4.85 7.16 -3.87
C LEU A 10 4.15 6.16 -2.95
N ALA A 11 4.53 4.88 -2.99
CA ALA A 11 4.05 3.88 -2.03
C ALA A 11 5.12 3.59 -0.98
N CYS A 12 4.83 3.94 0.27
CA CYS A 12 5.70 3.62 1.41
C CYS A 12 5.25 2.32 2.08
N GLY A 13 6.19 1.41 2.36
CA GLY A 13 5.90 0.13 2.99
C GLY A 13 7.15 -0.72 3.22
N SER A 14 7.01 -1.83 3.95
CA SER A 14 8.14 -2.71 4.28
C SER A 14 8.61 -3.60 3.13
N PHE A 15 7.78 -3.81 2.09
CA PHE A 15 8.05 -4.64 0.91
C PHE A 15 8.80 -5.96 1.20
N ASN A 16 8.33 -6.71 2.21
CA ASN A 16 9.08 -7.80 2.84
C ASN A 16 8.40 -9.19 2.69
N PRO A 17 8.46 -9.85 1.53
CA PRO A 17 8.95 -9.33 0.24
C PRO A 17 7.91 -8.47 -0.48
N ILE A 18 8.30 -7.81 -1.58
CA ILE A 18 7.34 -7.25 -2.54
C ILE A 18 6.53 -8.39 -3.16
N THR A 19 5.25 -8.14 -3.45
CA THR A 19 4.30 -9.15 -3.95
C THR A 19 3.53 -8.60 -5.16
N ASN A 20 2.85 -9.46 -5.91
CA ASN A 20 2.03 -9.02 -7.05
C ASN A 20 0.94 -8.02 -6.63
N MET A 21 0.51 -8.05 -5.36
CA MET A 21 -0.41 -7.05 -4.81
C MET A 21 0.18 -5.66 -4.65
N HIS A 22 1.46 -5.55 -4.30
CA HIS A 22 2.13 -4.25 -4.22
C HIS A 22 2.27 -3.60 -5.60
N LEU A 23 2.45 -4.42 -6.65
CA LEU A 23 2.50 -3.94 -8.05
C LEU A 23 1.11 -3.53 -8.54
N ARG A 24 0.09 -4.38 -8.31
CA ARG A 24 -1.32 -4.09 -8.66
C ARG A 24 -1.85 -2.79 -8.04
N LEU A 25 -1.35 -2.42 -6.85
CA LEU A 25 -1.66 -1.16 -6.17
C LEU A 25 -1.40 0.07 -7.07
N PHE A 26 -0.28 0.10 -7.80
CA PHE A 26 0.07 1.19 -8.70
C PHE A 26 -0.79 1.21 -9.96
N GLU A 27 -1.10 0.05 -10.54
CA GLU A 27 -1.95 -0.05 -11.72
C GLU A 27 -3.36 0.50 -11.44
N VAL A 28 -4.00 0.06 -10.35
CA VAL A 28 -5.33 0.54 -9.93
C VAL A 28 -5.34 2.05 -9.65
N ALA A 29 -4.26 2.57 -9.09
CA ALA A 29 -4.11 4.00 -8.81
C ALA A 29 -3.90 4.83 -10.09
N ARG A 30 -3.02 4.39 -10.99
CA ARG A 30 -2.80 5.05 -12.30
C ARG A 30 -4.10 5.13 -13.09
N ASP A 31 -4.80 3.99 -13.21
CA ASP A 31 -6.00 3.88 -14.03
C ASP A 31 -7.12 4.81 -13.55
N HIS A 32 -7.17 5.09 -12.23
CA HIS A 32 -8.10 6.00 -11.58
C HIS A 32 -7.79 7.50 -11.77
N LEU A 33 -6.52 7.89 -11.96
CA LEU A 33 -6.05 9.29 -11.86
C LEU A 33 -5.92 10.02 -13.21
N HIS A 34 -6.57 9.51 -14.26
CA HIS A 34 -6.49 10.03 -15.63
C HIS A 34 -7.25 11.36 -15.88
N GLN A 35 -7.00 12.45 -15.11
CA GLN A 35 -7.15 13.88 -15.53
C GLN A 35 -6.95 14.91 -14.39
N THR A 36 -5.92 15.74 -14.54
CA THR A 36 -5.63 17.04 -13.85
C THR A 36 -4.59 17.76 -14.76
N ALA A 37 -3.85 18.86 -14.50
CA ALA A 37 -3.50 19.69 -13.33
C ALA A 37 -2.05 20.23 -13.52
N VAL A 38 -1.27 20.39 -12.45
CA VAL A 38 0.20 20.63 -12.42
C VAL A 38 0.86 19.43 -11.72
N PRO A 39 2.04 18.89 -12.10
CA PRO A 39 2.57 17.63 -11.54
C PRO A 39 2.49 17.50 -10.02
N GLU A 40 1.66 16.55 -9.56
CA GLU A 40 1.33 16.31 -8.15
C GLU A 40 1.96 15.01 -7.65
N LEU A 41 2.70 15.10 -6.54
CA LEU A 41 3.14 13.94 -5.75
C LEU A 41 2.00 13.51 -4.82
N LYS A 42 1.60 12.24 -4.87
CA LYS A 42 0.60 11.68 -3.94
C LYS A 42 1.09 10.40 -3.26
N LEU A 43 0.74 10.25 -1.99
CA LEU A 43 0.99 9.03 -1.22
C LEU A 43 -0.01 7.95 -1.66
N LEU A 44 0.50 6.83 -2.18
CA LEU A 44 -0.28 5.66 -2.57
C LEU A 44 -0.28 4.64 -1.42
N CYS A 45 -1.47 4.22 -0.99
CA CYS A 45 -1.62 3.25 0.09
C CYS A 45 -2.85 2.33 -0.07
N GLY A 46 -2.90 1.28 0.75
CA GLY A 46 -4.10 0.45 0.93
C GLY A 46 -5.03 1.01 2.01
N ALA A 47 -6.30 0.63 1.94
CA ALA A 47 -7.34 0.98 2.92
C ALA A 47 -6.99 0.64 4.39
N ASP A 48 -6.09 -0.32 4.62
CA ASP A 48 -5.53 -0.64 5.93
C ASP A 48 -4.59 0.45 6.46
N VAL A 49 -3.78 1.08 5.61
CA VAL A 49 -2.91 2.22 6.00
C VAL A 49 -3.76 3.43 6.36
N LEU A 50 -4.82 3.72 5.59
CA LEU A 50 -5.75 4.82 5.88
C LEU A 50 -6.44 4.64 7.25
N LYS A 51 -6.74 3.39 7.65
CA LYS A 51 -7.24 3.07 8.99
C LYS A 51 -6.22 3.40 10.09
N THR A 52 -4.91 3.26 9.82
CA THR A 52 -3.87 3.55 10.83
C THR A 52 -3.78 5.02 11.23
N PHE A 53 -4.29 5.96 10.42
CA PHE A 53 -4.43 7.37 10.81
C PHE A 53 -5.37 7.58 12.01
N GLN A 54 -6.19 6.57 12.37
CA GLN A 54 -7.04 6.56 13.56
C GLN A 54 -6.38 5.85 14.77
N THR A 55 -5.15 5.35 14.64
CA THR A 55 -4.44 4.67 15.74
C THR A 55 -3.73 5.68 16.64
N PRO A 56 -4.06 5.74 17.95
CA PRO A 56 -3.45 6.69 18.88
C PRO A 56 -1.91 6.61 18.89
N ASN A 57 -1.25 7.76 18.94
CA ASN A 57 0.20 7.93 19.00
C ASN A 57 1.02 7.35 17.82
N LEU A 58 0.39 6.79 16.78
CA LEU A 58 1.09 6.25 15.61
C LEU A 58 1.42 7.32 14.56
N TRP A 59 0.52 8.28 14.38
CA TRP A 59 0.69 9.41 13.45
C TRP A 59 0.47 10.72 14.22
N LYS A 60 1.19 11.78 13.83
CA LYS A 60 0.91 13.15 14.29
C LYS A 60 -0.13 13.79 13.37
N ASP A 61 -1.13 14.46 13.94
CA ASP A 61 -2.16 15.19 13.18
C ASP A 61 -1.58 16.17 12.15
N ALA A 62 -0.50 16.86 12.51
CA ALA A 62 0.23 17.75 11.59
C ALA A 62 0.79 17.01 10.35
N HIS A 63 1.28 15.77 10.52
CA HIS A 63 1.77 14.95 9.40
C HIS A 63 0.60 14.46 8.53
N ILE A 64 -0.51 14.04 9.15
CA ILE A 64 -1.72 13.65 8.42
C ILE A 64 -2.21 14.86 7.58
N GLN A 65 -2.30 16.04 8.20
CA GLN A 65 -2.73 17.27 7.53
C GLN A 65 -1.78 17.70 6.41
N GLU A 66 -0.46 17.53 6.55
CA GLU A 66 0.47 17.79 5.43
C GLU A 66 0.27 16.78 4.30
N ILE A 67 0.16 15.48 4.60
CA ILE A 67 -0.07 14.42 3.61
C ILE A 67 -1.30 14.71 2.76
N VAL A 68 -2.47 14.98 3.37
CA VAL A 68 -3.71 15.21 2.60
C VAL A 68 -3.88 16.66 2.13
N GLY A 69 -3.25 17.64 2.77
CA GLY A 69 -3.37 19.05 2.43
C GLY A 69 -2.41 19.55 1.35
N LYS A 70 -1.17 19.05 1.33
CA LYS A 70 -0.08 19.55 0.44
C LYS A 70 0.25 18.63 -0.73
N PHE A 71 0.07 17.31 -0.55
CA PHE A 71 0.44 16.29 -1.53
C PHE A 71 -0.82 15.61 -2.12
N GLY A 72 -1.56 14.93 -1.24
CA GLY A 72 -2.73 14.13 -1.57
C GLY A 72 -2.51 12.65 -1.31
N LEU A 73 -3.62 11.93 -1.18
CA LEU A 73 -3.65 10.51 -0.86
C LEU A 73 -4.38 9.74 -1.96
N VAL A 74 -3.86 8.58 -2.33
CA VAL A 74 -4.54 7.63 -3.22
C VAL A 74 -4.69 6.32 -2.44
N CYS A 75 -5.91 6.04 -2.02
CA CYS A 75 -6.24 4.88 -1.19
C CYS A 75 -6.95 3.82 -2.04
N VAL A 76 -6.29 2.69 -2.26
CA VAL A 76 -6.88 1.53 -2.93
C VAL A 76 -7.73 0.72 -1.95
N GLY A 77 -8.95 0.38 -2.35
CA GLY A 77 -9.86 -0.44 -1.56
C GLY A 77 -9.30 -1.84 -1.23
N ARG A 78 -9.64 -2.36 -0.04
CA ARG A 78 -9.31 -3.72 0.41
C ARG A 78 -10.48 -4.33 1.17
N ALA A 79 -10.57 -5.66 1.20
CA ALA A 79 -11.56 -6.37 1.99
C ALA A 79 -11.47 -6.03 3.49
N GLY A 80 -12.60 -6.10 4.20
CA GLY A 80 -12.69 -5.78 5.63
C GLY A 80 -12.49 -4.29 6.00
N HIS A 81 -12.34 -3.40 5.02
CA HIS A 81 -12.03 -1.98 5.24
C HIS A 81 -13.05 -1.03 4.59
N ASN A 82 -13.33 0.10 5.23
CA ASN A 82 -14.25 1.13 4.75
C ASN A 82 -13.57 2.51 4.66
N PRO A 83 -12.85 2.82 3.57
CA PRO A 83 -12.19 4.12 3.37
C PRO A 83 -13.11 5.33 3.52
N LYS A 84 -14.36 5.25 3.05
CA LYS A 84 -15.34 6.33 3.20
C LYS A 84 -15.66 6.59 4.67
N GLY A 85 -15.83 5.52 5.45
CA GLY A 85 -16.01 5.60 6.91
C GLY A 85 -14.79 6.20 7.63
N TYR A 86 -13.56 5.89 7.21
CA TYR A 86 -12.35 6.45 7.83
C TYR A 86 -12.20 7.95 7.55
N ILE A 87 -12.51 8.40 6.32
CA ILE A 87 -12.53 9.82 5.96
C ILE A 87 -13.59 10.56 6.77
N LEU A 88 -14.82 10.03 6.84
CA LEU A 88 -15.90 10.62 7.64
C LEU A 88 -15.59 10.60 9.15
N GLY A 89 -14.82 9.63 9.63
CA GLY A 89 -14.39 9.52 11.03
C GLY A 89 -13.22 10.42 11.45
N SER A 90 -12.69 11.28 10.57
CA SER A 90 -11.58 12.19 10.90
C SER A 90 -11.82 13.61 10.38
N PRO A 91 -11.86 14.65 11.23
CA PRO A 91 -12.02 16.04 10.81
C PRO A 91 -10.94 16.52 9.82
N ILE A 92 -9.71 16.01 9.93
CA ILE A 92 -8.60 16.34 9.04
C ILE A 92 -8.85 15.75 7.65
N LEU A 93 -9.27 14.48 7.58
CA LEU A 93 -9.54 13.80 6.31
C LEU A 93 -10.81 14.35 5.63
N GLN A 94 -11.86 14.69 6.39
CA GLN A 94 -13.03 15.38 5.84
C GLN A 94 -12.66 16.72 5.18
N ARG A 95 -11.85 17.55 5.86
CA ARG A 95 -11.44 18.89 5.38
C ARG A 95 -10.69 18.83 4.04
N HIS A 96 -9.91 17.78 3.82
CA HIS A 96 -9.09 17.62 2.62
C HIS A 96 -9.57 16.48 1.69
N ARG A 97 -10.84 16.07 1.82
CA ARG A 97 -11.42 14.91 1.11
C ARG A 97 -11.21 14.94 -0.41
N ASP A 98 -11.23 16.13 -1.01
CA ASP A 98 -11.17 16.30 -2.47
C ASP A 98 -9.75 16.05 -3.02
N ASN A 99 -8.75 15.94 -2.13
CA ASN A 99 -7.38 15.49 -2.40
C ASN A 99 -7.12 14.03 -1.92
N ILE A 100 -8.20 13.29 -1.59
CA ILE A 100 -8.16 11.88 -1.17
C ILE A 100 -8.92 11.03 -2.19
N HIS A 101 -8.16 10.39 -3.07
CA HIS A 101 -8.67 9.61 -4.20
C HIS A 101 -8.92 8.16 -3.78
N LEU A 102 -10.18 7.71 -3.85
CA LEU A 102 -10.58 6.34 -3.49
C LEU A 102 -10.64 5.45 -4.73
N ALA A 103 -9.53 4.79 -5.03
CA ALA A 103 -9.43 3.88 -6.18
C ALA A 103 -10.07 2.51 -5.84
N ARG A 104 -11.00 2.07 -6.69
CA ARG A 104 -11.72 0.79 -6.52
C ARG A 104 -10.96 -0.35 -7.20
N GLU A 105 -10.42 -1.26 -6.41
CA GLU A 105 -10.06 -2.60 -6.90
C GLU A 105 -11.34 -3.47 -6.94
N PRO A 106 -11.76 -3.99 -8.11
CA PRO A 106 -12.89 -4.93 -8.21
C PRO A 106 -12.53 -6.38 -7.83
N VAL A 107 -11.25 -6.75 -7.76
CA VAL A 107 -10.79 -8.12 -7.47
C VAL A 107 -10.59 -8.34 -5.96
N GLN A 108 -11.01 -9.49 -5.42
CA GLN A 108 -10.69 -9.86 -4.04
C GLN A 108 -9.23 -10.33 -3.95
N ASN A 109 -8.38 -9.52 -3.33
CA ASN A 109 -6.94 -9.52 -3.59
C ASN A 109 -6.13 -9.41 -2.27
N GLU A 110 -6.19 -10.47 -1.46
CA GLU A 110 -5.83 -10.43 -0.02
C GLU A 110 -4.45 -11.02 0.35
N ILE A 111 -3.58 -11.28 -0.64
CA ILE A 111 -2.25 -11.88 -0.42
C ILE A 111 -1.39 -11.01 0.52
N SER A 112 -1.21 -11.44 1.77
CA SER A 112 -0.38 -10.77 2.75
C SER A 112 1.08 -11.24 2.70
N ALA A 113 2.04 -10.32 2.87
CA ALA A 113 3.45 -10.68 2.96
C ALA A 113 3.76 -11.61 4.15
N THR A 114 2.96 -11.55 5.22
CA THR A 114 3.07 -12.48 6.36
C THR A 114 2.69 -13.92 5.98
N TYR A 115 1.64 -14.12 5.16
CA TYR A 115 1.34 -15.43 4.58
C TYR A 115 2.48 -15.93 3.69
N ILE A 116 3.03 -15.07 2.82
CA ILE A 116 4.16 -15.40 1.95
C ILE A 116 5.38 -15.89 2.75
N ARG A 117 5.81 -15.12 3.77
CA ARG A 117 6.94 -15.52 4.63
C ARG A 117 6.68 -16.84 5.36
N ARG A 118 5.45 -17.09 5.82
CA ARG A 118 5.05 -18.37 6.42
C ARG A 118 5.17 -19.52 5.42
N ALA A 119 4.56 -19.39 4.23
CA ALA A 119 4.60 -20.41 3.18
C ALA A 119 6.05 -20.78 2.79
N LEU A 120 6.89 -19.78 2.55
CA LEU A 120 8.32 -19.95 2.27
C LEU A 120 9.04 -20.69 3.41
N SER A 121 8.81 -20.32 4.67
CA SER A 121 9.41 -20.99 5.85
C SER A 121 8.98 -22.45 6.02
N GLN A 122 7.86 -22.84 5.38
CA GLN A 122 7.30 -24.19 5.36
C GLN A 122 7.65 -24.96 4.07
N GLY A 123 8.44 -24.39 3.16
CA GLY A 123 8.79 -25.01 1.87
C GLY A 123 7.66 -25.02 0.84
N GLN A 124 6.58 -24.28 1.07
CA GLN A 124 5.44 -24.20 0.16
C GLN A 124 5.75 -23.25 -1.01
N SER A 125 5.20 -23.56 -2.19
CA SER A 125 5.30 -22.68 -3.36
C SER A 125 4.53 -21.36 -3.12
N VAL A 126 5.16 -20.25 -3.52
CA VAL A 126 4.53 -18.92 -3.61
C VAL A 126 4.47 -18.40 -5.06
N LYS A 127 4.59 -19.31 -6.04
CA LYS A 127 4.49 -18.98 -7.46
C LYS A 127 3.13 -18.32 -7.77
N TYR A 128 3.13 -17.36 -8.70
CA TYR A 128 1.98 -16.53 -9.07
C TYR A 128 1.50 -15.53 -7.99
N LEU A 129 1.99 -15.63 -6.75
CA LEU A 129 1.74 -14.64 -5.68
C LEU A 129 2.81 -13.53 -5.66
N LEU A 130 4.03 -13.87 -6.10
CA LEU A 130 5.18 -12.99 -6.31
C LEU A 130 5.61 -13.01 -7.79
N PRO A 131 6.44 -12.05 -8.25
CA PRO A 131 7.13 -12.18 -9.53
C PRO A 131 8.18 -13.29 -9.46
N ASP A 132 8.34 -14.08 -10.54
CA ASP A 132 9.26 -15.23 -10.56
C ASP A 132 10.73 -14.83 -10.28
N ALA A 133 11.16 -13.62 -10.67
CA ALA A 133 12.48 -13.09 -10.34
C ALA A 133 12.68 -12.86 -8.82
N VAL A 134 11.64 -12.46 -8.09
CA VAL A 134 11.68 -12.31 -6.62
C VAL A 134 11.76 -13.67 -5.95
N ILE A 135 11.10 -14.70 -6.52
CA ILE A 135 11.19 -16.08 -6.03
C ILE A 135 12.60 -16.64 -6.25
N ALA A 136 13.21 -16.37 -7.41
CA ALA A 136 14.60 -16.74 -7.69
C ALA A 136 15.57 -16.14 -6.66
N TYR A 137 15.51 -14.81 -6.45
CA TYR A 137 16.34 -14.09 -5.47
C TYR A 137 16.16 -14.62 -4.04
N ILE A 138 14.91 -14.89 -3.62
CA ILE A 138 14.60 -15.47 -2.30
C ILE A 138 15.25 -16.86 -2.14
N LYS A 139 15.23 -17.69 -3.18
CA LYS A 139 15.83 -19.02 -3.18
C LYS A 139 17.36 -18.96 -3.15
N GLU A 140 17.96 -18.10 -3.98
CA GLU A 140 19.41 -17.88 -4.06
C GLU A 140 19.99 -17.42 -2.73
N HIS A 141 19.41 -16.38 -2.13
CA HIS A 141 19.86 -15.82 -0.85
C HIS A 141 19.27 -16.54 0.39
N ASN A 142 18.59 -17.67 0.21
CA ASN A 142 18.04 -18.52 1.29
C ASN A 142 17.15 -17.76 2.30
N LEU A 143 16.43 -16.74 1.81
CA LEU A 143 15.61 -15.84 2.62
C LEU A 143 14.34 -16.53 3.13
N TYR A 144 13.84 -16.07 4.28
CA TYR A 144 12.61 -16.56 4.93
C TYR A 144 12.59 -18.05 5.32
N THR A 145 13.74 -18.73 5.22
CA THR A 145 13.92 -20.12 5.66
C THR A 145 13.77 -20.25 7.18
N ARG A 146 13.38 -21.44 7.67
CA ARG A 146 13.18 -21.78 9.10
C ARG A 146 14.32 -21.35 10.05
N ASN A 147 15.57 -21.30 9.55
CA ASN A 147 16.73 -20.86 10.32
C ASN A 147 16.85 -19.33 10.42
N THR A 148 16.44 -18.56 9.40
CA THR A 148 16.47 -17.08 9.45
C THR A 148 15.51 -16.53 10.51
N ALA A 149 14.31 -17.13 10.62
CA ALA A 149 13.29 -16.76 11.61
C ALA A 149 13.77 -16.83 13.07
N ARG A 150 14.77 -17.68 13.39
CA ARG A 150 15.34 -17.79 14.75
C ARG A 150 16.37 -16.72 15.10
N LYS A 151 16.93 -15.98 14.13
CA LYS A 151 17.88 -14.89 14.40
C LYS A 151 17.19 -13.59 14.82
N GLY A 152 16.02 -13.29 14.27
CA GLY A 152 15.25 -12.06 14.56
C GLY A 152 14.51 -12.02 15.91
N MET A 153 14.82 -12.94 16.83
CA MET A 153 14.16 -13.07 18.14
C MET A 153 15.18 -13.18 19.30
N LYS A 154 16.35 -12.57 19.08
CA LYS A 154 17.44 -12.37 20.04
C LYS A 154 18.03 -10.96 19.88
N SER A 155 17.28 -9.96 20.32
CA SER A 155 17.70 -8.57 20.54
C SER A 155 16.82 -7.97 21.61
#